data_AF-A0A7J9HZS0-F1
#
_entry.id   AF-A0A7J9HZS0-F1
#
_cell.length_a   1.000
_cell.length_b   1.000
_cell.length_c   1.000
_cell.angle_alpha   90.00
_cell.angle_beta   90.00
_cell.angle_gamma   90.00
#
_symmetry.space_group_name_H-M   'P 1'
#
loop_
_entity.id
_entity.type
_entity.pdbx_description
1 polymer ?
#
loop_
_entity_poly.entity_id
_entity_poly.type
_entity_poly.pdbx_seq_one_letter_code
_entity_poly.pdbx_strand_id
1 'polypeptide(L)'
;MIPLASPFTKDRLAPLGEVFEVSSLGRVLSPASMESQRSVCSCPKGLVNGGGYLDRTPTKVTSPWWGSSWLPGGRHYEDFFRRSQPALNKMILITLNGTKDSIIKLVSDLNSAKLETDVDVVVSPPFVYLDQVTASLTGRIEVSAQNSWIGKGGAFTGEISVEQLKDIGCRWVILGHSERRHIIGEDDQFIGKKAAYALNEGLGVIACIGELLEEREAGKTFDVCFQQLKAFAGKDRDLTLMVPSFADVVPSWDNIVIAYEPVWAIGTGKVATPQQAQEVHVAVRDWLKKNVSEEVASKTRIIYG
;
A
#
# COMPACT_ATOMS: atom_id res chain seq x y z
N MET A 1 -26.09 -12.10 40.35
CA MET A 1 -27.41 -11.93 39.72
C MET A 1 -27.75 -10.46 39.66
N ILE A 2 -27.55 -9.82 38.50
CA ILE A 2 -28.00 -8.47 38.08
C ILE A 2 -28.20 -8.57 36.54
N PRO A 3 -29.24 -7.96 35.93
CA PRO A 3 -30.03 -8.58 34.85
C PRO A 3 -29.63 -8.19 33.41
N LEU A 4 -30.08 -9.04 32.49
CA LEU A 4 -30.04 -8.91 31.02
C LEU A 4 -31.07 -7.89 30.51
N ALA A 5 -30.65 -7.01 29.60
CA ALA A 5 -31.47 -6.29 28.62
C ALA A 5 -30.69 -6.27 27.30
N SER A 6 -31.11 -7.02 26.26
CA SER A 6 -32.04 -6.65 25.17
C SER A 6 -31.27 -6.48 23.85
N PRO A 7 -31.79 -6.93 22.68
CA PRO A 7 -30.97 -7.40 21.56
C PRO A 7 -30.60 -6.30 20.56
N PHE A 8 -29.35 -6.35 20.07
CA PHE A 8 -28.91 -5.59 18.92
C PHE A 8 -29.69 -6.00 17.67
N THR A 9 -30.30 -5.02 17.03
CA THR A 9 -30.94 -5.11 15.71
C THR A 9 -29.90 -5.45 14.64
N LYS A 10 -30.14 -6.55 13.93
CA LYS A 10 -29.46 -6.90 12.68
C LYS A 10 -29.86 -5.90 11.60
N ASP A 11 -28.95 -5.02 11.20
CA ASP A 11 -29.04 -4.37 9.90
C ASP A 11 -27.64 -4.28 9.24
N ARG A 12 -27.51 -5.08 8.18
CA ARG A 12 -26.63 -4.94 7.00
C ARG A 12 -25.13 -4.69 7.21
N LEU A 13 -24.41 -5.80 7.43
CA LEU A 13 -23.04 -5.93 6.90
C LEU A 13 -23.15 -6.43 5.46
N ALA A 14 -22.77 -5.59 4.49
CA ALA A 14 -22.49 -6.03 3.13
C ALA A 14 -21.19 -6.85 3.12
N PRO A 15 -21.04 -7.87 2.26
CA PRO A 15 -19.81 -8.64 2.18
C PRO A 15 -18.70 -7.76 1.59
N LEU A 16 -17.64 -7.55 2.37
CA LEU A 16 -16.40 -6.91 1.94
C LEU A 16 -15.77 -7.78 0.84
N GLY A 17 -15.72 -7.25 -0.39
CA GLY A 17 -14.95 -7.85 -1.47
C GLY A 17 -13.46 -7.64 -1.21
N GLU A 18 -12.67 -8.69 -1.39
CA GLU A 18 -11.20 -8.64 -1.35
C GLU A 18 -10.68 -7.69 -2.43
N VAL A 19 -9.93 -6.68 -2.02
CA VAL A 19 -9.31 -5.70 -2.92
C VAL A 19 -7.88 -6.13 -3.21
N PHE A 20 -7.56 -6.30 -4.50
CA PHE A 20 -6.20 -6.55 -4.98
C PHE A 20 -5.62 -5.25 -5.54
N GLU A 21 -4.49 -4.82 -4.99
CA GLU A 21 -3.72 -3.69 -5.50
C GLU A 21 -2.67 -4.20 -6.51
N VAL A 22 -2.90 -3.87 -7.79
CA VAL A 22 -2.05 -4.25 -8.92
C VAL A 22 -1.91 -3.02 -9.84
N SER A 23 -1.28 -1.95 -9.36
CA SER A 23 -1.15 -0.71 -10.12
C SER A 23 0.11 -0.63 -11.01
N SER A 24 1.10 -1.54 -10.87
CA SER A 24 2.38 -1.45 -11.59
C SER A 24 2.91 -2.73 -12.26
N LEU A 25 2.24 -3.88 -12.10
CA LEU A 25 2.74 -5.21 -12.53
C LEU A 25 2.86 -5.42 -14.05
N GLY A 26 2.26 -4.56 -14.88
CA GLY A 26 2.17 -4.75 -16.33
C GLY A 26 3.50 -4.70 -17.11
N ARG A 27 4.62 -4.33 -16.47
CA ARG A 27 5.95 -4.33 -17.09
C ARG A 27 6.92 -5.38 -16.54
N VAL A 28 6.63 -5.93 -15.36
CA VAL A 28 7.55 -6.84 -14.66
C VAL A 28 7.16 -8.29 -14.88
N LEU A 29 5.87 -8.58 -15.05
CA LEU A 29 5.37 -9.94 -15.14
C LEU A 29 4.79 -10.27 -16.52
N SER A 30 4.89 -11.55 -16.89
CA SER A 30 4.24 -12.06 -18.09
C SER A 30 2.70 -11.99 -17.96
N PRO A 31 1.92 -11.92 -19.06
CA PRO A 31 0.46 -11.96 -19.00
C PRO A 31 -0.10 -13.16 -18.22
N ALA A 32 0.55 -14.33 -18.28
CA ALA A 32 0.17 -15.55 -17.55
C ALA A 32 0.39 -15.45 -16.03
N SER A 33 1.25 -14.54 -15.59
CA SER A 33 1.52 -14.24 -14.18
C SER A 33 0.46 -13.34 -13.57
N MET A 34 -0.11 -12.44 -14.37
CA MET A 34 -1.22 -11.57 -13.96
C MET A 34 -2.53 -12.36 -13.80
N GLU A 35 -2.70 -13.46 -14.52
CA GLU A 35 -3.92 -14.27 -14.53
C GLU A 35 -4.06 -15.19 -13.30
N SER A 36 -2.94 -15.66 -12.73
CA SER A 36 -2.96 -16.44 -11.47
C SER A 36 -3.29 -15.61 -10.23
N GLN A 37 -3.13 -14.28 -10.30
CA GLN A 37 -3.59 -13.35 -9.27
C GLN A 37 -5.12 -13.11 -9.35
N ARG A 38 -5.78 -13.53 -10.44
CA ARG A 38 -7.23 -13.38 -10.64
C ARG A 38 -8.03 -14.62 -10.26
N SER A 39 -7.40 -15.78 -10.06
CA SER A 39 -8.11 -17.08 -10.17
C SER A 39 -8.57 -17.73 -8.86
N VAL A 40 -8.76 -16.98 -7.77
CA VAL A 40 -9.35 -17.53 -6.53
C VAL A 40 -10.63 -16.76 -6.20
N CYS A 41 -11.67 -16.95 -7.00
CA CYS A 41 -13.01 -16.44 -6.70
C CYS A 41 -14.07 -17.36 -7.32
N SER A 42 -14.50 -18.38 -6.56
CA SER A 42 -15.71 -19.16 -6.85
C SER A 42 -16.73 -18.89 -5.76
N CYS A 43 -17.75 -18.08 -6.03
CA CYS A 43 -18.82 -17.79 -5.06
C CYS A 43 -19.91 -18.88 -5.14
N PRO A 44 -20.32 -19.54 -4.03
CA PRO A 44 -21.47 -20.45 -4.02
C PRO A 44 -22.77 -19.65 -4.21
N LYS A 45 -23.63 -20.05 -5.14
CA LYS A 45 -24.94 -19.43 -5.36
C LYS A 45 -25.83 -19.61 -4.13
N GLY A 46 -26.21 -18.49 -3.50
CA GLY A 46 -27.22 -18.45 -2.44
C GLY A 46 -28.62 -18.78 -2.98
N LEU A 47 -29.40 -19.44 -2.12
CA LEU A 47 -30.81 -19.77 -2.33
C LEU A 47 -31.65 -18.52 -2.63
N VAL A 48 -32.47 -18.60 -3.69
CA VAL A 48 -33.61 -17.70 -3.89
C VAL A 48 -34.87 -18.55 -3.78
N ASN A 49 -35.68 -18.25 -2.76
CA ASN A 49 -37.05 -18.74 -2.65
C ASN A 49 -37.96 -17.91 -3.58
N GLY A 50 -38.80 -18.61 -4.35
CA GLY A 50 -40.12 -18.10 -4.76
C GLY A 50 -40.25 -17.51 -6.16
N GLY A 51 -40.76 -18.34 -7.08
CA GLY A 51 -41.83 -17.95 -8.01
C GLY A 51 -41.43 -17.34 -9.36
N GLY A 52 -41.66 -18.08 -10.45
CA GLY A 52 -41.82 -17.51 -11.79
C GLY A 52 -40.97 -18.18 -12.86
N TYR A 53 -41.50 -19.28 -13.42
CA TYR A 53 -40.97 -19.92 -14.62
C TYR A 53 -41.19 -18.99 -15.82
N LEU A 54 -40.14 -18.40 -16.36
CA LEU A 54 -40.07 -18.01 -17.77
C LEU A 54 -38.74 -18.51 -18.32
N ASP A 55 -38.89 -19.58 -19.09
CA ASP A 55 -37.89 -20.15 -19.98
C ASP A 55 -37.25 -19.05 -20.84
N ARG A 56 -36.01 -18.70 -20.51
CA ARG A 56 -35.09 -18.00 -21.41
C ARG A 56 -33.76 -18.73 -21.32
N THR A 57 -33.43 -19.37 -22.43
CA THR A 57 -32.12 -19.89 -22.80
C THR A 57 -30.98 -19.00 -22.26
N PRO A 58 -29.84 -19.59 -21.81
CA PRO A 58 -28.71 -18.80 -21.34
C PRO A 58 -28.14 -18.00 -22.51
N THR A 59 -28.54 -16.74 -22.63
CA THR A 59 -27.75 -15.75 -23.33
C THR A 59 -26.45 -15.64 -22.56
N LYS A 60 -25.40 -16.26 -23.11
CA LYS A 60 -24.03 -15.87 -22.82
C LYS A 60 -23.95 -14.36 -23.03
N VAL A 61 -24.00 -13.57 -21.97
CA VAL A 61 -23.46 -12.22 -21.99
C VAL A 61 -21.96 -12.39 -21.97
N THR A 62 -21.39 -12.75 -23.12
CA THR A 62 -20.00 -12.49 -23.42
C THR A 62 -19.89 -10.98 -23.56
N SER A 63 -19.52 -10.28 -22.48
CA SER A 63 -19.01 -8.92 -22.61
C SER A 63 -17.73 -8.98 -23.46
N PRO A 64 -17.70 -8.38 -24.65
CA PRO A 64 -16.59 -8.52 -25.58
C PRO A 64 -15.54 -7.46 -25.28
N TRP A 65 -14.93 -7.49 -24.09
CA TRP A 65 -13.89 -6.53 -23.75
C TRP A 65 -12.91 -7.12 -22.75
N TRP A 66 -12.06 -8.06 -23.19
CA TRP A 66 -10.72 -8.29 -22.61
C TRP A 66 -9.89 -9.07 -23.64
N GLY A 67 -9.79 -8.50 -24.84
CA GLY A 67 -8.73 -8.81 -25.80
C GLY A 67 -7.86 -7.57 -25.90
N SER A 68 -6.57 -7.74 -25.65
CA SER A 68 -5.48 -6.96 -26.27
C SER A 68 -5.80 -5.50 -26.60
N SER A 69 -6.16 -4.69 -25.61
CA SER A 69 -6.05 -3.24 -25.73
C SER A 69 -4.98 -2.78 -24.76
N TRP A 70 -3.75 -2.78 -25.26
CA TRP A 70 -2.80 -1.77 -24.88
C TRP A 70 -3.53 -0.43 -25.00
N LEU A 71 -3.87 0.20 -23.88
CA LEU A 71 -4.06 1.64 -23.92
C LEU A 71 -2.70 2.22 -24.35
N PRO A 72 -2.63 3.02 -25.42
CA PRO A 72 -1.42 3.73 -25.79
C PRO A 72 -1.14 4.76 -24.69
N GLY A 73 -0.43 4.34 -23.64
CA GLY A 73 -0.38 5.13 -22.41
C GLY A 73 0.57 4.66 -21.33
N GLY A 74 1.00 3.39 -21.35
CA GLY A 74 1.99 2.89 -20.37
C GLY A 74 3.27 3.73 -20.37
N ARG A 75 3.75 4.14 -21.56
CA ARG A 75 4.87 5.08 -21.71
C ARG A 75 4.54 6.50 -21.23
N HIS A 76 3.30 6.95 -21.42
CA HIS A 76 2.88 8.30 -21.04
C HIS A 76 2.83 8.54 -19.53
N TYR A 77 2.40 7.56 -18.72
CA TYR A 77 2.41 7.68 -17.26
C TYR A 77 3.85 7.79 -16.73
N GLU A 78 4.75 6.92 -17.19
CA GLU A 78 6.14 6.95 -16.75
C GLU A 78 6.88 8.19 -17.23
N ASP A 79 6.70 8.62 -18.48
CA ASP A 79 7.30 9.84 -19.01
C ASP A 79 6.78 11.09 -18.29
N PHE A 80 5.53 11.05 -17.81
CA PHE A 80 4.92 12.15 -17.07
C PHE A 80 5.52 12.29 -15.66
N PHE A 81 5.66 11.19 -14.91
CA PHE A 81 6.34 11.19 -13.60
C PHE A 81 7.86 11.43 -13.72
N ARG A 82 8.49 11.00 -14.83
CA ARG A 82 9.92 11.25 -15.08
C ARG A 82 10.25 12.75 -15.15
N ARG A 83 9.31 13.58 -15.62
CA ARG A 83 9.50 15.05 -15.64
C ARG A 83 9.45 15.68 -14.26
N SER A 84 8.80 15.04 -13.29
CA SER A 84 8.69 15.57 -11.92
C SER A 84 9.75 15.03 -10.95
N GLN A 85 10.46 13.95 -11.31
CA GLN A 85 11.55 13.35 -10.51
C GLN A 85 12.76 12.92 -11.37
N PRO A 86 13.40 13.83 -12.13
CA PRO A 86 14.36 13.44 -13.18
C PRO A 86 15.68 12.82 -12.67
N ALA A 87 15.96 12.88 -11.36
CA ALA A 87 17.22 12.42 -10.76
C ALA A 87 17.07 11.25 -9.77
N LEU A 88 15.86 10.69 -9.61
CA LEU A 88 15.62 9.60 -8.66
C LEU A 88 15.43 8.27 -9.36
N ASN A 89 16.05 7.22 -8.83
CA ASN A 89 15.75 5.85 -9.23
C ASN A 89 14.26 5.58 -8.95
N LYS A 90 13.60 4.94 -9.91
CA LYS A 90 12.20 4.55 -9.76
C LYS A 90 12.11 3.46 -8.70
N MET A 91 11.01 3.42 -7.95
CA MET A 91 10.70 2.29 -7.08
C MET A 91 9.35 1.71 -7.47
N ILE A 92 9.31 0.39 -7.62
CA ILE A 92 8.07 -0.38 -7.77
C ILE A 92 7.86 -1.15 -6.47
N LEU A 93 6.74 -0.87 -5.80
CA LEU A 93 6.27 -1.64 -4.65
C LEU A 93 5.19 -2.63 -5.12
N ILE A 94 5.33 -3.88 -4.70
CA ILE A 94 4.34 -4.92 -4.97
C ILE A 94 3.83 -5.47 -3.63
N THR A 95 2.66 -5.00 -3.20
CA THR A 95 1.96 -5.53 -2.02
C THR A 95 1.28 -6.85 -2.37
N LEU A 96 1.49 -7.88 -1.56
CA LEU A 96 1.00 -9.23 -1.87
C LEU A 96 -0.03 -9.68 -0.84
N ASN A 97 -1.05 -10.36 -1.36
CA ASN A 97 -1.93 -11.23 -0.59
C ASN A 97 -1.90 -12.62 -1.21
N GLY A 98 -2.43 -13.62 -0.49
CA GLY A 98 -2.69 -14.94 -1.05
C GLY A 98 -2.14 -16.10 -0.24
N THR A 99 -1.98 -17.23 -0.92
CA THR A 99 -1.59 -18.51 -0.32
C THR A 99 -0.13 -18.83 -0.64
N LYS A 100 0.40 -19.87 0.01
CA LYS A 100 1.73 -20.38 -0.29
C LYS A 100 1.96 -20.64 -1.79
N ASP A 101 0.97 -21.22 -2.48
CA ASP A 101 1.09 -21.56 -3.91
C ASP A 101 1.14 -20.31 -4.80
N SER A 102 0.30 -19.30 -4.54
CA SER A 102 0.33 -18.06 -5.31
C SER A 102 1.63 -17.29 -5.08
N ILE A 103 2.19 -17.34 -3.87
CA ILE A 103 3.47 -16.72 -3.54
C ILE A 103 4.64 -17.43 -4.23
N ILE A 104 4.69 -18.77 -4.22
CA ILE A 104 5.73 -19.53 -4.93
C ILE A 104 5.73 -19.17 -6.42
N LYS A 105 4.53 -19.13 -7.03
CA LYS A 105 4.40 -18.77 -8.44
C LYS A 105 4.90 -17.36 -8.71
N LEU A 106 4.50 -16.39 -7.89
CA LEU A 106 4.93 -15.01 -8.05
C LEU A 106 6.44 -14.83 -7.89
N VAL A 107 7.04 -15.47 -6.88
CA VAL A 107 8.51 -15.44 -6.69
C VAL A 107 9.23 -16.03 -7.90
N SER A 108 8.72 -17.13 -8.47
CA SER A 108 9.27 -17.72 -9.70
C SER A 108 9.19 -16.73 -10.87
N ASP A 109 8.06 -16.06 -11.02
CA ASP A 109 7.84 -15.08 -12.10
C ASP A 109 8.76 -13.86 -11.94
N LEU A 110 8.95 -13.37 -10.71
CA LEU A 110 9.84 -12.26 -10.38
C LEU A 110 11.32 -12.60 -10.61
N ASN A 111 11.75 -13.80 -10.19
CA ASN A 111 13.13 -14.26 -10.42
C ASN A 111 13.46 -14.43 -11.92
N SER A 112 12.44 -14.68 -12.74
CA SER A 112 12.59 -14.82 -14.19
C SER A 112 12.49 -13.49 -14.94
N ALA A 113 12.08 -12.41 -14.25
CA ALA A 113 11.85 -11.10 -14.85
C ALA A 113 13.18 -10.38 -15.15
N LYS A 114 13.23 -9.68 -16.30
CA LYS A 114 14.33 -8.77 -16.62
C LYS A 114 14.05 -7.40 -16.01
N LEU A 115 14.75 -7.07 -14.94
CA LEU A 115 14.60 -5.79 -14.25
C LEU A 115 15.45 -4.69 -14.90
N GLU A 116 14.86 -3.51 -15.12
CA GLU A 116 15.58 -2.30 -15.52
C GLU A 116 16.56 -1.89 -14.40
N THR A 117 17.74 -1.38 -14.77
CA THR A 117 18.83 -1.09 -13.81
C THR A 117 18.59 0.16 -12.98
N ASP A 118 17.74 1.07 -13.45
CA ASP A 118 17.35 2.33 -12.81
C ASP A 118 16.01 2.20 -12.03
N VAL A 119 15.54 0.96 -11.82
CA VAL A 119 14.35 0.64 -11.04
C VAL A 119 14.73 -0.25 -9.87
N ASP A 120 14.36 0.21 -8.68
CA ASP A 120 14.33 -0.57 -7.45
C ASP A 120 12.99 -1.33 -7.39
N VAL A 121 13.04 -2.62 -7.07
CA VAL A 121 11.84 -3.46 -6.96
C VAL A 121 11.75 -3.96 -5.53
N VAL A 122 10.62 -3.71 -4.89
CA VAL A 122 10.35 -4.12 -3.52
C VAL A 122 9.05 -4.92 -3.47
N VAL A 123 9.06 -6.06 -2.80
CA VAL A 123 7.86 -6.88 -2.60
C VAL A 123 7.49 -6.97 -1.13
N SER A 124 6.19 -6.94 -0.83
CA SER A 124 5.67 -6.93 0.53
C SER A 124 4.69 -8.08 0.78
N PRO A 125 5.18 -9.28 1.12
CA PRO A 125 4.32 -10.44 1.42
C PRO A 125 3.70 -10.36 2.82
N PRO A 126 2.61 -11.13 3.06
CA PRO A 126 2.09 -11.33 4.41
C PRO A 126 3.16 -11.93 5.33
N PHE A 127 3.14 -11.58 6.62
CA PHE A 127 4.17 -11.99 7.59
C PHE A 127 4.44 -13.50 7.60
N VAL A 128 3.40 -14.33 7.45
CA VAL A 128 3.51 -15.79 7.48
C VAL A 128 4.33 -16.37 6.30
N TYR A 129 4.64 -15.56 5.29
CA TYR A 129 5.43 -15.94 4.13
C TYR A 129 6.70 -15.09 3.96
N LEU A 130 6.95 -14.15 4.86
CA LEU A 130 8.00 -13.14 4.72
C LEU A 130 9.41 -13.77 4.65
N ASP A 131 9.70 -14.71 5.55
CA ASP A 131 10.97 -15.46 5.55
C ASP A 131 11.13 -16.32 4.29
N GLN A 132 10.08 -17.06 3.90
CA GLN A 132 10.09 -17.87 2.67
C GLN A 132 10.39 -17.01 1.44
N VAL A 133 9.73 -15.86 1.30
CA VAL A 133 9.90 -14.95 0.16
C VAL A 133 11.30 -14.35 0.16
N THR A 134 11.79 -13.91 1.32
CA THR A 134 13.14 -13.34 1.44
C THR A 134 14.21 -14.36 1.07
N ALA A 135 14.06 -15.62 1.50
CA ALA A 135 14.99 -16.69 1.16
C ALA A 135 14.92 -17.15 -0.31
N SER A 136 13.79 -16.92 -1.00
CA SER A 136 13.54 -17.45 -2.34
C SER A 136 13.77 -16.43 -3.47
N LEU A 137 13.75 -15.14 -3.17
CA LEU A 137 14.01 -14.09 -4.16
C LEU A 137 15.50 -14.00 -4.47
N THR A 138 15.80 -13.71 -5.72
CA THR A 138 17.17 -13.57 -6.23
C THR A 138 17.36 -12.22 -6.91
N GLY A 139 18.61 -11.79 -7.06
CA GLY A 139 18.94 -10.53 -7.73
C GLY A 139 18.74 -9.29 -6.86
N ARG A 140 18.22 -8.21 -7.45
CA ARG A 140 18.10 -6.87 -6.83
C ARG A 140 16.71 -6.59 -6.25
N ILE A 141 15.90 -7.62 -6.01
CA ILE A 141 14.56 -7.46 -5.44
C ILE A 141 14.69 -7.40 -3.93
N GLU A 142 14.25 -6.30 -3.32
CA GLU A 142 14.23 -6.15 -1.87
C GLU A 142 12.87 -6.57 -1.30
N VAL A 143 12.84 -6.88 0.00
CA VAL A 143 11.62 -7.30 0.69
C VAL A 143 11.22 -6.26 1.72
N SER A 144 9.92 -5.97 1.75
CA SER A 144 9.24 -5.16 2.74
C SER A 144 8.32 -6.00 3.61
N ALA A 145 8.18 -5.61 4.87
CA ALA A 145 7.06 -6.03 5.70
C ALA A 145 5.84 -5.13 5.44
N GLN A 146 4.64 -5.64 5.76
CA GLN A 146 3.39 -4.88 5.61
C GLN A 146 3.03 -4.02 6.83
N ASN A 147 3.71 -4.21 7.96
CA ASN A 147 3.56 -3.43 9.19
C ASN A 147 4.74 -3.73 10.16
N SER A 148 4.89 -2.94 11.21
CA SER A 148 5.76 -3.25 12.36
C SER A 148 5.21 -2.67 13.66
N TRP A 149 5.74 -3.14 14.79
CA TRP A 149 5.49 -2.57 16.11
C TRP A 149 6.28 -1.28 16.35
N ILE A 150 5.83 -0.49 17.34
CA ILE A 150 6.44 0.80 17.74
C ILE A 150 7.70 0.66 18.62
N GLY A 151 8.22 -0.55 18.83
CA GLY A 151 9.33 -0.79 19.77
C GLY A 151 9.94 -2.19 19.65
N LYS A 152 10.92 -2.49 20.52
CA LYS A 152 11.77 -3.70 20.57
C LYS A 152 11.05 -5.05 20.74
N GLY A 153 9.71 -5.05 20.74
CA GLY A 153 8.88 -6.17 21.16
C GLY A 153 8.59 -6.14 22.68
N GLY A 154 8.03 -7.24 23.19
CA GLY A 154 7.60 -7.35 24.59
C GLY A 154 6.23 -8.01 24.71
N ALA A 155 5.45 -7.61 25.72
CA ALA A 155 4.11 -8.13 25.98
C ALA A 155 3.05 -7.59 24.98
N PHE A 156 3.30 -7.77 23.69
CA PHE A 156 2.46 -7.33 22.58
C PHE A 156 2.14 -8.54 21.68
N THR A 157 1.37 -9.49 22.22
CA THR A 157 1.05 -10.75 21.56
C THR A 157 0.46 -10.52 20.18
N GLY A 158 1.10 -11.08 19.15
CA GLY A 158 0.67 -10.97 17.75
C GLY A 158 1.37 -9.87 16.95
N GLU A 159 2.06 -8.94 17.62
CA GLU A 159 2.82 -7.89 16.94
C GLU A 159 4.21 -8.36 16.51
N ILE A 160 4.74 -7.74 15.45
CA ILE A 160 6.04 -8.04 14.87
C ILE A 160 7.00 -6.88 15.11
N SER A 161 8.10 -7.13 15.82
CA SER A 161 9.14 -6.13 16.10
C SER A 161 10.02 -5.86 14.87
N VAL A 162 10.64 -4.68 14.82
CA VAL A 162 11.57 -4.31 13.75
C VAL A 162 12.80 -5.21 13.73
N GLU A 163 13.24 -5.66 14.91
CA GLU A 163 14.35 -6.59 15.08
C GLU A 163 14.06 -7.94 14.41
N GLN A 164 12.84 -8.48 14.57
CA GLN A 164 12.42 -9.71 13.88
C GLN A 164 12.41 -9.55 12.36
N LEU A 165 12.00 -8.38 11.85
CA LEU A 165 12.03 -8.09 10.42
C LEU A 165 13.46 -8.05 9.88
N LYS A 166 14.37 -7.42 10.61
CA LYS A 166 15.79 -7.36 10.23
C LYS A 166 16.47 -8.72 10.27
N ASP A 167 16.12 -9.55 11.25
CA ASP A 167 16.67 -10.90 11.43
C ASP A 167 16.46 -11.77 10.18
N ILE A 168 15.28 -11.66 9.56
CA ILE A 168 14.96 -12.38 8.32
C ILE A 168 15.41 -11.66 7.04
N GLY A 169 16.18 -10.56 7.15
CA GLY A 169 16.74 -9.83 6.01
C GLY A 169 15.81 -8.81 5.35
N CYS A 170 14.70 -8.45 6.00
CA CYS A 170 13.78 -7.43 5.50
C CYS A 170 14.42 -6.03 5.58
N ARG A 171 14.23 -5.22 4.53
CA ARG A 171 14.86 -3.89 4.41
C ARG A 171 13.87 -2.74 4.48
N TRP A 172 12.59 -3.00 4.20
CA TRP A 172 11.52 -2.00 4.15
C TRP A 172 10.33 -2.38 5.02
N VAL A 173 9.56 -1.40 5.46
CA VAL A 173 8.27 -1.61 6.11
C VAL A 173 7.26 -0.61 5.59
N ILE A 174 6.07 -1.10 5.22
CA ILE A 174 4.91 -0.27 4.89
C ILE A 174 4.27 0.19 6.19
N LEU A 175 4.05 1.50 6.32
CA LEU A 175 3.43 2.10 7.50
C LEU A 175 2.38 3.13 7.10
N GLY A 176 1.24 3.08 7.78
CA GLY A 176 0.11 3.96 7.49
C GLY A 176 -0.65 3.64 6.22
N HIS A 177 -0.61 2.38 5.75
CA HIS A 177 -1.45 1.94 4.62
C HIS A 177 -2.93 2.26 4.92
N SER A 178 -3.69 2.66 3.91
CA SER A 178 -5.09 3.07 4.03
C SER A 178 -5.97 2.07 4.80
N GLU A 179 -5.80 0.77 4.56
CA GLU A 179 -6.52 -0.28 5.31
C GLU A 179 -6.18 -0.26 6.80
N ARG A 180 -4.92 0.00 7.18
CA ARG A 180 -4.53 0.10 8.60
C ARG A 180 -5.11 1.34 9.25
N ARG A 181 -5.17 2.47 8.52
CA ARG A 181 -5.79 3.72 9.01
C ARG A 181 -7.29 3.58 9.20
N HIS A 182 -7.99 3.12 8.17
CA HIS A 182 -9.45 3.25 8.09
C HIS A 182 -10.21 1.99 8.51
N ILE A 183 -9.61 0.80 8.38
CA ILE A 183 -10.24 -0.47 8.79
C ILE A 183 -9.74 -0.90 10.16
N ILE A 184 -8.42 -0.89 10.37
CA ILE A 184 -7.81 -1.32 11.65
C ILE A 184 -7.83 -0.19 12.69
N GLY A 185 -7.82 1.08 12.26
CA GLY A 185 -7.95 2.24 13.15
C GLY A 185 -6.63 2.79 13.67
N GLU A 186 -5.53 2.67 12.91
CA GLU A 186 -4.25 3.27 13.27
C GLU A 186 -4.26 4.78 13.02
N ASP A 187 -4.06 5.56 14.09
CA ASP A 187 -3.96 7.01 14.00
C ASP A 187 -2.55 7.49 13.60
N ASP A 188 -2.47 8.75 13.20
CA ASP A 188 -1.23 9.42 12.79
C ASP A 188 -0.15 9.37 13.89
N GLN A 189 -0.53 9.50 15.16
CA GLN A 189 0.41 9.48 16.27
C GLN A 189 1.07 8.09 16.38
N PHE A 190 0.29 7.03 16.31
CA PHE A 190 0.76 5.66 16.38
C PHE A 190 1.64 5.29 15.18
N ILE A 191 1.22 5.68 13.98
CA ILE A 191 1.98 5.45 12.74
C ILE A 191 3.32 6.20 12.76
N GLY A 192 3.31 7.46 13.21
CA GLY A 192 4.54 8.23 13.41
C GLY A 192 5.51 7.49 14.33
N LYS A 193 5.06 6.99 15.48
CA LYS A 193 5.89 6.22 16.42
C LYS A 193 6.52 4.99 15.78
N LYS A 194 5.77 4.27 14.94
CA LYS A 194 6.30 3.10 14.20
C LYS A 194 7.39 3.51 13.24
N ALA A 195 7.16 4.56 12.46
CA ALA A 195 8.09 5.02 11.45
C ALA A 195 9.41 5.47 12.09
N ALA A 196 9.31 6.22 13.17
CA ALA A 196 10.47 6.69 13.92
C ALA A 196 11.28 5.52 14.50
N TYR A 197 10.60 4.53 15.09
CA TYR A 197 11.27 3.33 15.61
C TYR A 197 11.95 2.51 14.50
N ALA A 198 11.24 2.26 13.39
CA ALA A 198 11.78 1.53 12.24
C ALA A 198 13.02 2.20 11.66
N LEU A 199 12.99 3.53 11.47
CA LEU A 199 14.12 4.30 10.96
C LEU A 199 15.30 4.29 11.93
N ASN A 200 15.05 4.45 13.23
CA ASN A 200 16.10 4.41 14.25
C ASN A 200 16.81 3.04 14.30
N GLU A 201 16.05 1.96 14.10
CA GLU A 201 16.60 0.61 13.99
C GLU A 201 17.18 0.30 12.61
N GLY A 202 17.20 1.26 11.67
CA GLY A 202 17.87 1.14 10.37
C GLY A 202 17.06 0.42 9.29
N LEU A 203 15.75 0.32 9.45
CA LEU A 203 14.82 -0.20 8.45
C LEU A 203 14.24 0.96 7.62
N GLY A 204 14.12 0.79 6.31
CA GLY A 204 13.49 1.80 5.44
C GLY A 204 11.98 1.85 5.62
N VAL A 205 11.38 3.03 5.49
CA VAL A 205 9.93 3.23 5.66
C VAL A 205 9.29 3.61 4.34
N ILE A 206 8.26 2.85 3.96
CA ILE A 206 7.30 3.20 2.93
C ILE A 206 6.11 3.85 3.63
N ALA A 207 6.09 5.18 3.63
CA ALA A 207 5.12 6.03 4.31
C ALA A 207 3.88 6.23 3.43
N CYS A 208 2.79 5.57 3.77
CA CYS A 208 1.54 5.66 3.04
C CYS A 208 0.69 6.83 3.54
N ILE A 209 0.21 7.62 2.58
CA ILE A 209 -0.67 8.77 2.79
C ILE A 209 -1.77 8.79 1.73
N GLY A 210 -2.91 9.39 2.05
CA GLY A 210 -4.06 9.41 1.16
C GLY A 210 -5.32 9.92 1.82
N GLU A 211 -6.19 10.50 1.01
CA GLU A 211 -7.51 10.97 1.42
C GLU A 211 -8.63 10.02 0.99
N LEU A 212 -9.69 9.98 1.79
CA LEU A 212 -10.96 9.34 1.49
C LEU A 212 -11.74 10.09 0.41
N LEU A 213 -12.79 9.46 -0.13
CA LEU A 213 -13.61 10.05 -1.20
C LEU A 213 -14.29 11.34 -0.73
N GLU A 214 -14.84 11.30 0.48
CA GLU A 214 -15.57 12.43 1.07
C GLU A 214 -14.63 13.60 1.33
N GLU A 215 -13.37 13.32 1.63
CA GLU A 215 -12.32 14.33 1.83
C GLU A 215 -11.90 14.96 0.50
N ARG A 216 -11.75 14.15 -0.56
CA ARG A 216 -11.50 14.66 -1.92
C ARG A 216 -12.65 15.54 -2.40
N GLU A 217 -13.89 15.08 -2.26
CA GLU A 217 -15.10 15.81 -2.67
C GLU A 217 -15.29 17.11 -1.86
N ALA A 218 -14.81 17.14 -0.62
CA ALA A 218 -14.78 18.34 0.23
C ALA A 218 -13.58 19.27 -0.04
N GLY A 219 -12.70 18.95 -0.98
CA GLY A 219 -11.51 19.74 -1.30
C GLY A 219 -10.41 19.69 -0.23
N LYS A 220 -10.38 18.63 0.59
CA LYS A 220 -9.47 18.47 1.74
C LYS A 220 -8.25 17.57 1.46
N THR A 221 -8.04 17.13 0.22
CA THR A 221 -6.91 16.24 -0.15
C THR A 221 -5.58 16.68 0.46
N PHE A 222 -5.22 17.96 0.27
CA PHE A 222 -3.93 18.46 0.74
C PHE A 222 -3.88 18.55 2.26
N ASP A 223 -4.96 18.98 2.92
CA ASP A 223 -5.02 19.06 4.38
C ASP A 223 -4.79 17.69 5.01
N VAL A 224 -5.43 16.65 4.48
CA VAL A 224 -5.31 15.26 4.94
C VAL A 224 -3.89 14.74 4.69
N CYS A 225 -3.41 14.82 3.45
CA CYS A 225 -2.06 14.34 3.09
C CYS A 225 -0.97 15.04 3.91
N PHE A 226 -1.08 16.36 4.10
CA PHE A 226 -0.10 17.13 4.87
C PHE A 226 -0.17 16.83 6.36
N GLN A 227 -1.35 16.54 6.89
CA GLN A 227 -1.49 16.12 8.27
C GLN A 227 -0.81 14.77 8.51
N GLN A 228 -1.06 13.79 7.65
CA GLN A 228 -0.42 12.47 7.71
C GLN A 228 1.11 12.57 7.53
N LEU A 229 1.60 13.45 6.66
CA LEU A 229 3.04 13.69 6.49
C LEU A 229 3.72 14.27 7.74
N LYS A 230 3.03 15.07 8.55
CA LYS A 230 3.61 15.59 9.80
C LYS A 230 3.98 14.47 10.78
N ALA A 231 3.20 13.39 10.79
CA ALA A 231 3.48 12.23 11.62
C ALA A 231 4.83 11.59 11.26
N PHE A 232 5.09 11.42 9.95
CA PHE A 232 6.37 10.91 9.45
C PHE A 232 7.52 11.91 9.60
N ALA A 233 7.23 13.21 9.65
CA ALA A 233 8.24 14.25 9.81
C ALA A 233 8.64 14.52 11.27
N GLY A 234 8.05 13.84 12.25
CA GLY A 234 8.31 14.13 13.67
C GLY A 234 7.80 15.50 14.12
N LYS A 235 6.91 16.14 13.35
CA LYS A 235 6.45 17.51 13.58
C LYS A 235 5.13 17.62 14.34
N ASP A 236 4.60 16.49 14.79
CA ASP A 236 3.47 16.50 15.70
C ASP A 236 3.95 16.87 17.12
N ARG A 237 3.36 17.94 17.68
CA ARG A 237 3.75 18.46 19.00
C ARG A 237 3.45 17.45 20.10
N ASP A 238 2.39 16.65 19.95
CA ASP A 238 2.02 15.64 20.94
C ASP A 238 2.95 14.41 20.86
N LEU A 239 3.54 14.14 19.70
CA LEU A 239 4.61 13.14 19.57
C LEU A 239 5.91 13.60 20.24
N THR A 240 6.23 14.89 20.13
CA THR A 240 7.44 15.49 20.72
C THR A 240 7.40 15.44 22.26
N LEU A 241 6.22 15.49 22.87
CA LEU A 241 6.05 15.46 24.33
C LEU A 241 6.06 14.04 24.93
N MET A 242 5.60 13.03 24.18
CA MET A 242 5.55 11.64 24.67
C MET A 242 6.86 10.87 24.47
N VAL A 243 7.65 11.27 23.48
CA VAL A 243 8.98 10.72 23.22
C VAL A 243 9.91 11.93 23.21
N PRO A 244 10.62 12.24 24.31
CA PRO A 244 11.41 13.47 24.45
C PRO A 244 12.48 13.69 23.37
N SER A 245 12.77 12.64 22.60
CA SER A 245 13.69 12.61 21.47
C SER A 245 13.02 12.63 20.10
N PHE A 246 11.68 12.60 19.97
CA PHE A 246 10.99 12.36 18.69
C PHE A 246 11.30 13.38 17.58
N ALA A 247 11.43 14.65 17.96
CA ALA A 247 11.82 15.72 17.04
C ALA A 247 13.25 15.53 16.50
N ASP A 248 14.07 14.71 17.17
CA ASP A 248 15.41 14.27 16.78
C ASP A 248 15.45 12.82 16.24
N VAL A 249 14.29 12.11 16.14
CA VAL A 249 14.24 10.66 15.87
C VAL A 249 14.01 10.30 14.40
N VAL A 250 13.55 11.19 13.52
CA VAL A 250 13.66 10.91 12.06
C VAL A 250 15.12 11.15 11.70
N PRO A 251 16.00 10.13 11.77
CA PRO A 251 17.44 10.36 11.81
C PRO A 251 17.94 10.83 10.44
N SER A 252 17.20 10.44 9.39
CA SER A 252 17.37 10.84 8.02
C SER A 252 16.11 10.49 7.21
N TRP A 253 15.84 11.30 6.19
CA TRP A 253 14.85 11.02 5.15
C TRP A 253 15.41 10.17 3.99
N ASP A 254 16.68 9.79 4.05
CA ASP A 254 17.35 9.00 2.99
C ASP A 254 16.69 7.62 2.79
N ASN A 255 16.07 7.08 3.83
CA ASN A 255 15.42 5.77 3.83
C ASN A 255 13.88 5.88 3.92
N ILE A 256 13.30 6.98 3.44
CA ILE A 256 11.84 7.15 3.37
C ILE A 256 11.40 7.21 1.90
N VAL A 257 10.33 6.48 1.61
CA VAL A 257 9.56 6.58 0.36
C VAL A 257 8.13 6.94 0.73
N ILE A 258 7.54 7.91 0.04
CA ILE A 258 6.13 8.25 0.23
C ILE A 258 5.32 7.49 -0.82
N ALA A 259 4.32 6.73 -0.38
CA ALA A 259 3.31 6.13 -1.24
C ALA A 259 2.02 6.95 -1.12
N TYR A 260 1.62 7.62 -2.20
CA TYR A 260 0.35 8.33 -2.26
C TYR A 260 -0.74 7.39 -2.77
N GLU A 261 -1.71 7.11 -1.91
CA GLU A 261 -2.83 6.21 -2.11
C GLU A 261 -4.12 7.05 -2.23
N PRO A 262 -4.66 7.34 -3.43
CA PRO A 262 -6.00 7.90 -3.53
C PRO A 262 -7.02 6.86 -3.05
N VAL A 263 -7.33 6.84 -1.76
CA VAL A 263 -8.12 5.75 -1.12
C VAL A 263 -9.47 5.57 -1.81
N TRP A 264 -10.03 6.66 -2.32
CA TRP A 264 -11.27 6.66 -3.09
C TRP A 264 -11.22 5.91 -4.44
N ALA A 265 -10.03 5.63 -4.97
CA ALA A 265 -9.80 4.84 -6.17
C ALA A 265 -9.47 3.35 -5.87
N ILE A 266 -9.26 3.01 -4.61
CA ILE A 266 -8.90 1.65 -4.19
C ILE A 266 -10.17 0.79 -4.11
N GLY A 267 -10.29 -0.22 -4.96
CA GLY A 267 -11.40 -1.19 -4.94
C GLY A 267 -12.78 -0.63 -5.36
N THR A 268 -12.87 0.64 -5.77
CA THR A 268 -14.15 1.30 -6.12
C THR A 268 -14.49 1.25 -7.61
N GLY A 269 -13.55 0.81 -8.45
CA GLY A 269 -13.67 0.85 -9.91
C GLY A 269 -13.50 2.26 -10.51
N LYS A 270 -13.29 3.28 -9.68
CA LYS A 270 -12.80 4.61 -10.11
C LYS A 270 -11.27 4.58 -10.08
N VAL A 271 -10.62 5.17 -11.06
CA VAL A 271 -9.16 5.25 -11.14
C VAL A 271 -8.75 6.70 -11.21
N ALA A 272 -7.79 7.11 -10.39
CA ALA A 272 -7.23 8.45 -10.48
C ALA A 272 -6.51 8.64 -11.82
N THR A 273 -6.69 9.80 -12.43
CA THR A 273 -5.97 10.15 -13.67
C THR A 273 -4.49 10.43 -13.34
N PRO A 274 -3.56 10.33 -14.31
CA PRO A 274 -2.15 10.66 -14.06
C PRO A 274 -2.00 12.10 -13.55
N GLN A 275 -2.85 13.00 -14.04
CA GLN A 275 -2.82 14.41 -13.66
C GLN A 275 -3.25 14.60 -12.20
N GLN A 276 -4.27 13.86 -11.73
CA GLN A 276 -4.69 13.90 -10.32
C GLN A 276 -3.60 13.36 -9.39
N ALA A 277 -2.93 12.27 -9.78
CA ALA A 277 -1.80 11.74 -9.01
C ALA A 277 -0.64 12.74 -8.95
N GLN A 278 -0.28 13.32 -10.10
CA GLN A 278 0.82 14.28 -10.20
C GLN A 278 0.55 15.57 -9.43
N GLU A 279 -0.70 16.06 -9.40
CA GLU A 279 -1.11 17.21 -8.58
C GLU A 279 -0.70 16.99 -7.12
N VAL A 280 -1.04 15.83 -6.55
CA VAL A 280 -0.70 15.50 -5.16
C VAL A 280 0.81 15.30 -5.00
N HIS A 281 1.48 14.64 -5.94
CA HIS A 281 2.95 14.47 -5.88
C HIS A 281 3.70 15.81 -5.86
N VAL A 282 3.25 16.82 -6.63
CA VAL A 282 3.83 18.17 -6.58
C VAL A 282 3.58 18.80 -5.21
N ALA A 283 2.34 18.76 -4.74
CA ALA A 283 1.96 19.34 -3.45
C ALA A 283 2.75 18.72 -2.27
N VAL A 284 2.92 17.40 -2.26
CA VAL A 284 3.75 16.67 -1.28
C VAL A 284 5.20 17.11 -1.36
N ARG A 285 5.77 17.25 -2.56
CA ARG A 285 7.16 17.69 -2.74
C ARG A 285 7.37 19.13 -2.27
N ASP A 286 6.44 20.03 -2.57
CA ASP A 286 6.46 21.41 -2.09
C ASP A 286 6.32 21.46 -0.56
N TRP A 287 5.47 20.61 0.01
CA TRP A 287 5.36 20.46 1.45
C TRP A 287 6.68 20.01 2.08
N LEU A 288 7.36 19.00 1.53
CA LEU A 288 8.68 18.56 1.99
C LEU A 288 9.71 19.69 1.91
N LYS A 289 9.71 20.47 0.82
CA LYS A 289 10.66 21.58 0.63
C LYS A 289 10.48 22.64 1.70
N LYS A 290 9.23 22.98 2.01
CA LYS A 290 8.87 24.00 3.00
C LYS A 290 9.06 23.54 4.45
N ASN A 291 8.74 22.27 4.73
CA ASN A 291 8.65 21.79 6.10
C ASN A 291 9.86 20.96 6.52
N VAL A 292 10.54 20.25 5.63
CA VAL A 292 11.70 19.42 5.99
C VAL A 292 12.98 20.10 5.54
N SER A 293 13.26 20.06 4.24
CA SER A 293 14.33 20.83 3.59
C SER A 293 14.22 20.71 2.08
N GLU A 294 14.85 21.63 1.35
CA GLU A 294 14.96 21.53 -0.10
C GLU A 294 15.72 20.27 -0.56
N GLU A 295 16.75 19.87 0.19
CA GLU A 295 17.51 18.65 -0.09
C GLU A 295 16.62 17.40 0.02
N VAL A 296 15.87 17.26 1.12
CA VAL A 296 14.93 16.14 1.29
C VAL A 296 13.89 16.13 0.18
N ALA A 297 13.29 17.29 -0.13
CA ALA A 297 12.31 17.39 -1.20
C ALA A 297 12.87 17.00 -2.57
N SER A 298 14.17 17.18 -2.82
CA SER A 298 14.81 16.76 -4.08
C SER A 298 15.11 15.26 -4.13
N LYS A 299 15.30 14.62 -2.96
CA LYS A 299 15.76 13.23 -2.83
C LYS A 299 14.65 12.22 -2.54
N THR A 300 13.59 12.63 -1.86
CA THR A 300 12.50 11.73 -1.47
C THR A 300 11.74 11.23 -2.70
N ARG A 301 11.68 9.91 -2.82
CA ARG A 301 10.86 9.20 -3.81
C ARG A 301 9.40 9.29 -3.39
N ILE A 302 8.55 9.69 -4.32
CA ILE A 302 7.09 9.70 -4.15
C ILE A 302 6.52 8.77 -5.22
N ILE A 303 5.95 7.66 -4.79
CA ILE A 303 5.32 6.65 -5.64
C ILE A 303 3.80 6.76 -5.54
N TYR A 304 3.14 6.34 -6.61
CA TYR A 304 1.68 6.22 -6.65
C TYR A 304 1.30 4.80 -6.21
N GLY A 305 0.39 4.70 -5.24
CA GLY A 305 -0.24 3.46 -4.77
C GLY A 305 -1.33 2.98 -5.72
#